data_AF-A0A2G6WN38-F1
#
_entry.id   AF-A0A2G6WN38-F1
#
_cell.length_a   1.000
_cell.length_b   1.000
_cell.length_c   1.000
_cell.angle_alpha   90.00
_cell.angle_beta   90.00
_cell.angle_gamma   90.00
#
_symmetry.space_group_name_H-M   'P 1'
#
loop_
_entity.id
_entity.type
_entity.pdbx_description
1 polymer ?
#
loop_
_entity_poly.entity_id
_entity_poly.type
_entity_poly.pdbx_seq_one_letter_code
_entity_poly.pdbx_strand_id
1 'polypeptide(L)'
;MRIFLIYGKKNQFRILILEYSDTYQTIAIESEEVLFKEKGSKFFGYAFPIENEEEVKPIIENLRKLHPHAVHYCYAYQLGTAPKISYRANDDGEPSNTAGAPIYGQIQSFGVTNVLIVVVRIFGGTKLGVGGLIAAYRTTAQMTLEVCEIIEKTIDVHFLISFDYKNMNKVMRVIKEKKLEITSQEMEMDEDSGLPIGKIITKTRKKNAESVFDIFDLMFEIDIKII
;
A
#
# COMPACT_ATOMS: atom_id res chain seq x y z
N MET A 1 16.21 -9.62 -33.78
CA MET A 1 15.31 -8.59 -33.20
C MET A 1 14.44 -9.12 -32.06
N ARG A 2 13.85 -10.33 -32.14
CA ARG A 2 13.01 -10.93 -31.08
C ARG A 2 13.76 -11.22 -29.76
N ILE A 3 15.02 -11.67 -29.82
CA ILE A 3 15.84 -11.98 -28.63
C ILE A 3 16.11 -10.71 -27.79
N PHE A 4 16.42 -9.57 -28.41
CA PHE A 4 16.71 -8.31 -27.69
C PHE A 4 15.47 -7.74 -26.98
N LEU A 5 14.28 -7.90 -27.56
CA LEU A 5 13.00 -7.50 -26.95
C LEU A 5 12.62 -8.40 -25.76
N ILE A 6 12.85 -9.71 -25.87
CA ILE A 6 12.64 -10.66 -24.77
C ILE A 6 13.59 -10.35 -23.61
N TYR A 7 14.87 -10.09 -23.89
CA TYR A 7 15.84 -9.69 -22.86
C TYR A 7 15.45 -8.36 -22.18
N GLY A 8 14.96 -7.37 -22.92
CA GLY A 8 14.50 -6.08 -22.37
C GLY A 8 13.27 -6.21 -21.46
N LYS A 9 12.21 -6.93 -21.90
CA LYS A 9 11.01 -7.21 -21.09
C LYS A 9 11.37 -7.99 -19.82
N LYS A 10 12.22 -9.02 -19.94
CA LYS A 10 12.63 -9.89 -18.84
C LYS A 10 13.50 -9.18 -17.81
N ASN A 11 14.36 -8.24 -18.24
CA ASN A 11 15.18 -7.45 -17.32
C ASN A 11 14.35 -6.42 -16.53
N GLN A 12 13.41 -5.71 -17.18
CA GLN A 12 12.47 -4.83 -16.48
C GLN A 12 11.58 -5.61 -15.50
N PHE A 13 11.09 -6.78 -15.89
CA PHE A 13 10.33 -7.67 -15.03
C PHE A 13 11.13 -8.12 -13.80
N ARG A 14 12.38 -8.56 -14.00
CA ARG A 14 13.25 -9.02 -12.90
C ARG A 14 13.60 -7.92 -11.91
N ILE A 15 13.88 -6.71 -12.39
CA ILE A 15 14.14 -5.54 -11.53
C ILE A 15 12.90 -5.24 -10.66
N LEU A 16 11.70 -5.28 -11.24
CA LEU A 16 10.46 -4.97 -10.53
C LEU A 16 10.07 -6.02 -9.47
N ILE A 17 10.41 -7.30 -9.70
CA ILE A 17 9.94 -8.42 -8.87
C ILE A 17 10.99 -8.90 -7.86
N LEU A 18 12.28 -8.92 -8.20
CA LEU A 18 13.32 -9.53 -7.35
C LEU A 18 13.96 -8.57 -6.36
N GLU A 19 13.89 -7.25 -6.58
CA GLU A 19 14.57 -6.28 -5.71
C GLU A 19 13.85 -5.98 -4.39
N TYR A 20 12.55 -6.29 -4.30
CA TYR A 20 11.72 -5.90 -3.16
C TYR A 20 11.03 -7.09 -2.52
N SER A 21 10.76 -6.99 -1.22
CA SER A 21 10.03 -8.00 -0.44
C SER A 21 8.73 -8.44 -1.14
N ASP A 22 8.32 -9.69 -0.90
CA ASP A 22 7.03 -10.23 -1.29
C ASP A 22 5.99 -10.17 -0.15
N THR A 23 6.38 -9.58 0.97
CA THR A 23 5.54 -9.28 2.12
C THR A 23 5.71 -7.84 2.57
N TYR A 24 4.71 -7.33 3.29
CA TYR A 24 4.75 -6.03 3.96
C TYR A 24 4.05 -6.11 5.31
N GLN A 25 4.37 -5.19 6.20
CA GLN A 25 3.72 -5.06 7.50
C GLN A 25 2.67 -3.96 7.47
N THR A 26 1.56 -4.18 8.17
CA THR A 26 0.48 -3.21 8.38
C THR A 26 -0.19 -3.50 9.72
N ILE A 27 -1.17 -2.71 10.13
CA ILE A 27 -1.97 -2.98 11.32
C ILE A 27 -3.23 -3.78 10.94
N ALA A 28 -3.65 -4.69 11.82
CA ALA A 28 -4.80 -5.57 11.54
C ALA A 28 -6.13 -4.81 11.52
N ILE A 29 -6.32 -3.94 12.52
CA ILE A 29 -7.51 -3.16 12.78
C ILE A 29 -7.12 -1.78 13.31
N GLU A 30 -8.10 -0.88 13.44
CA GLU A 30 -7.89 0.43 14.09
C GLU A 30 -7.45 0.25 15.55
N SER A 31 -6.59 1.18 16.02
CA SER A 31 -6.12 1.16 17.40
C SER A 31 -7.20 1.68 18.36
N GLU A 32 -7.10 1.27 19.62
CA GLU A 32 -7.73 2.04 20.69
C GLU A 32 -7.10 3.44 20.81
N GLU A 33 -7.79 4.36 21.48
CA GLU A 33 -7.27 5.69 21.79
C GLU A 33 -6.07 5.59 22.74
N VAL A 34 -4.96 6.25 22.39
CA VAL A 34 -3.79 6.38 23.25
C VAL A 34 -3.61 7.82 23.70
N LEU A 35 -3.40 8.06 25.00
CA LEU A 35 -3.23 9.39 25.56
C LEU A 35 -1.80 9.63 26.08
N PHE A 36 -1.11 10.61 25.49
CA PHE A 36 0.13 11.17 26.01
C PHE A 36 -0.10 12.61 26.55
N LYS A 37 0.58 12.96 27.64
CA LYS A 37 0.46 14.28 28.29
C LYS A 37 1.83 14.90 28.49
N GLU A 38 1.97 16.18 28.13
CA GLU A 38 3.20 16.95 28.33
C GLU A 38 2.85 18.42 28.62
N LYS A 39 3.37 18.97 29.73
CA LYS A 39 3.12 20.36 30.18
C LYS A 39 1.65 20.80 30.11
N GLY A 40 0.77 19.91 30.55
CA GLY A 40 -0.70 20.12 30.55
C GLY A 40 -1.37 19.92 29.20
N SER A 41 -0.62 19.86 28.09
CA SER A 41 -1.16 19.50 26.78
C SER A 41 -1.49 18.01 26.73
N LYS A 42 -2.54 17.66 25.99
CA LYS A 42 -2.98 16.28 25.77
C LYS A 42 -2.87 15.95 24.28
N PHE A 43 -2.32 14.77 23.99
CA PHE A 43 -2.14 14.23 22.65
C PHE A 43 -2.84 12.87 22.61
N PHE A 44 -3.87 12.76 21.79
CA PHE A 44 -4.64 11.53 21.59
C PHE A 44 -4.23 10.92 20.25
N GLY A 45 -3.62 9.75 20.29
CA GLY A 45 -3.15 9.02 19.13
C GLY A 45 -4.15 7.96 18.69
N TYR A 46 -4.29 7.83 17.37
CA TYR A 46 -5.11 6.82 16.69
C TYR A 46 -4.36 6.30 15.47
N ALA A 47 -4.46 5.01 15.21
CA ALA A 47 -3.99 4.41 13.96
C ALA A 47 -5.13 3.66 13.27
N PHE A 48 -5.19 3.78 11.94
CA PHE A 48 -6.22 3.16 11.11
C PHE A 48 -5.56 2.43 9.93
N PRO A 49 -5.91 1.17 9.66
CA PRO A 49 -5.57 0.57 8.37
C PRO A 49 -6.37 1.30 7.28
N ILE A 50 -5.71 1.69 6.20
CA ILE A 50 -6.34 2.36 5.06
C ILE A 50 -5.83 1.76 3.74
N GLU A 51 -6.70 1.70 2.74
CA GLU A 51 -6.38 1.18 1.40
C GLU A 51 -6.09 2.31 0.41
N ASN A 52 -6.66 3.50 0.64
CA ASN A 52 -6.50 4.64 -0.25
C ASN A 52 -6.58 5.99 0.49
N GLU A 53 -6.21 7.09 -0.19
CA GLU A 53 -6.20 8.43 0.39
C GLU A 53 -7.62 8.97 0.67
N GLU A 54 -8.65 8.50 -0.04
CA GLU A 54 -10.02 9.01 0.09
C GLU A 54 -10.62 8.70 1.48
N GLU A 55 -10.13 7.67 2.16
CA GLU A 55 -10.52 7.30 3.52
C GLU A 55 -10.06 8.30 4.59
N VAL A 56 -9.00 9.06 4.33
CA VAL A 56 -8.36 9.93 5.33
C VAL A 56 -9.31 11.04 5.80
N LYS A 57 -10.03 11.67 4.87
CA LYS A 57 -10.90 12.82 5.20
C LYS A 57 -12.09 12.42 6.09
N PRO A 58 -12.88 11.37 5.77
CA PRO A 58 -13.93 10.88 6.67
C PRO A 58 -13.43 10.53 8.09
N ILE A 59 -12.25 9.90 8.20
CA ILE A 59 -11.66 9.54 9.50
C ILE A 59 -11.38 10.80 10.32
N ILE A 60 -10.73 11.81 9.73
CA ILE A 60 -10.43 13.08 10.42
C ILE A 60 -11.73 13.79 10.82
N GLU A 61 -12.75 13.80 9.96
CA GLU A 61 -14.05 14.41 10.28
C GLU A 61 -14.75 13.71 11.48
N ASN A 62 -14.62 12.40 11.60
CA ASN A 62 -15.12 11.66 12.75
C ASN A 62 -14.35 12.01 14.03
N LEU A 63 -13.02 12.10 13.97
CA LEU A 63 -12.20 12.53 15.10
C LEU A 63 -12.51 13.98 15.51
N ARG A 64 -12.84 14.87 14.56
CA ARG A 64 -13.29 16.24 14.86
C ARG A 64 -14.60 16.28 15.65
N LYS A 65 -15.50 15.34 15.41
CA LYS A 65 -16.74 15.19 16.19
C LYS A 65 -16.47 14.60 17.58
N LEU A 66 -15.51 13.69 17.69
CA LEU A 66 -15.11 13.07 18.96
C LEU A 66 -14.37 14.06 19.88
N HIS A 67 -13.57 14.97 19.30
CA HIS A 67 -12.74 15.94 20.03
C HIS A 67 -13.05 17.40 19.67
N PRO A 68 -14.29 17.89 19.82
CA PRO A 68 -14.69 19.22 19.32
C PRO A 68 -13.88 20.40 19.91
N HIS A 69 -13.15 20.18 21.00
CA HIS A 69 -12.30 21.19 21.65
C HIS A 69 -10.81 21.12 21.25
N ALA A 70 -10.41 20.16 20.42
CA ALA A 70 -9.05 20.06 19.92
C ALA A 70 -8.77 21.08 18.81
N VAL A 71 -7.54 21.59 18.79
CA VAL A 71 -7.12 22.66 17.88
C VAL A 71 -6.40 22.11 16.66
N HIS A 72 -5.72 20.98 16.81
CA HIS A 72 -4.92 20.36 15.76
C HIS A 72 -5.21 18.85 15.68
N TYR A 73 -5.31 18.36 14.46
CA TYR A 73 -5.54 16.98 14.05
C TYR A 73 -4.43 16.59 13.08
N CYS A 74 -3.20 16.62 13.57
CA CYS A 74 -2.02 16.34 12.78
C CYS A 74 -2.00 14.86 12.40
N TYR A 75 -1.54 14.54 11.21
CA TYR A 75 -1.53 13.16 10.77
C TYR A 75 -0.39 12.87 9.82
N ALA A 76 -0.11 11.58 9.66
CA ALA A 76 0.63 11.08 8.53
C ALA A 76 0.07 9.73 8.08
N TYR A 77 0.24 9.42 6.80
CA TYR A 77 -0.05 8.10 6.27
C TYR A 77 1.05 7.63 5.33
N GLN A 78 1.13 6.32 5.15
CA GLN A 78 1.86 5.67 4.07
C GLN A 78 0.97 4.62 3.42
N LEU A 79 0.98 4.59 2.09
CA LEU A 79 0.20 3.69 1.25
C LEU A 79 1.12 2.99 0.25
N GLY A 80 0.83 1.72 0.01
CA GLY A 80 1.50 0.90 -0.98
C GLY A 80 2.82 0.30 -0.51
N THR A 81 3.45 -0.42 -1.43
CA THR A 81 4.71 -1.14 -1.22
C THR A 81 5.68 -0.78 -2.33
N ALA A 82 6.97 -0.95 -2.09
CA ALA A 82 7.99 -0.68 -3.10
C ALA A 82 7.69 -1.40 -4.43
N PRO A 83 7.91 -0.74 -5.58
CA PRO A 83 8.50 0.60 -5.72
C PRO A 83 7.51 1.77 -5.63
N LYS A 84 6.20 1.49 -5.51
CA LYS A 84 5.14 2.52 -5.52
C LYS A 84 4.66 2.78 -4.10
N ILE A 85 5.35 3.68 -3.41
CA ILE A 85 4.94 4.18 -2.09
C ILE A 85 4.41 5.59 -2.25
N SER A 86 3.24 5.87 -1.69
CA SER A 86 2.70 7.21 -1.51
C SER A 86 2.65 7.54 -0.01
N TYR A 87 2.91 8.78 0.35
CA TYR A 87 2.85 9.20 1.75
C TYR A 87 2.42 10.65 1.86
N ARG A 88 1.92 11.01 3.04
CA ARG A 88 1.63 12.40 3.40
C ARG A 88 1.90 12.63 4.87
N ALA A 89 2.39 13.81 5.18
CA ALA A 89 2.54 14.34 6.53
C ALA A 89 1.86 15.70 6.60
N ASN A 90 1.02 15.91 7.61
CA ASN A 90 0.22 17.12 7.75
C ASN A 90 0.28 17.63 9.19
N ASP A 91 0.70 18.89 9.35
CA ASP A 91 0.85 19.55 10.64
C ASP A 91 -0.45 20.20 11.16
N ASP A 92 -1.53 20.27 10.38
CA ASP A 92 -2.83 20.85 10.75
C ASP A 92 -2.74 22.21 11.50
N GLY A 93 -1.86 23.11 11.04
CA GLY A 93 -1.67 24.43 11.64
C GLY A 93 -0.67 24.49 12.80
N GLU A 94 -0.07 23.37 13.20
CA GLU A 94 1.16 23.38 14.00
C GLU A 94 2.33 23.99 13.20
N PRO A 95 3.41 24.44 13.87
CA PRO A 95 4.61 24.86 13.17
C PRO A 95 5.13 23.78 12.22
N SER A 96 5.63 24.19 11.06
CA SER A 96 6.02 23.27 9.98
C SER A 96 7.01 22.19 10.46
N ASN A 97 6.72 20.95 10.07
CA ASN A 97 7.47 19.73 10.37
C ASN A 97 7.56 19.38 11.86
N THR A 98 6.71 19.98 12.72
CA THR A 98 6.72 19.67 14.15
C THR A 98 5.76 18.57 14.56
N ALA A 99 4.84 18.16 13.68
CA ALA A 99 3.84 17.15 13.98
C ALA A 99 3.77 16.03 12.93
N GLY A 100 3.39 16.34 11.70
CA GLY A 100 3.20 15.36 10.64
C GLY A 100 4.48 14.57 10.33
N ALA A 101 5.62 15.26 10.21
CA ALA A 101 6.90 14.59 9.94
C ALA A 101 7.34 13.64 11.08
N PRO A 102 7.28 14.03 12.37
CA PRO A 102 7.48 13.09 13.49
C PRO A 102 6.55 11.87 13.48
N ILE A 103 5.27 12.04 13.15
CA ILE A 103 4.31 10.93 13.03
C ILE A 103 4.74 9.99 11.90
N TYR A 104 5.04 10.53 10.72
CA TYR A 104 5.50 9.75 9.58
C TYR A 104 6.80 8.98 9.88
N GLY A 105 7.73 9.62 10.60
CA GLY A 105 8.96 8.95 11.03
C GLY A 105 8.70 7.70 11.90
N GLN A 106 7.60 7.64 12.65
CA GLN A 106 7.22 6.44 13.39
C GLN A 106 6.64 5.35 12.48
N ILE A 107 5.81 5.71 11.49
CA ILE A 107 5.36 4.76 10.45
C ILE A 107 6.57 4.09 9.78
N GLN A 108 7.58 4.89 9.42
CA GLN A 108 8.82 4.39 8.83
C GLN A 108 9.65 3.53 9.80
N SER A 109 9.79 3.96 11.06
CA SER A 109 10.55 3.23 12.07
C SER A 109 9.97 1.85 12.39
N PHE A 110 8.64 1.72 12.35
CA PHE A 110 7.95 0.45 12.55
C PHE A 110 7.87 -0.41 11.27
N GLY A 111 8.29 0.12 10.11
CA GLY A 111 8.26 -0.61 8.85
C GLY A 111 6.86 -0.93 8.34
N VAL A 112 5.85 -0.19 8.78
CA VAL A 112 4.44 -0.43 8.42
C VAL A 112 3.99 0.45 7.26
N THR A 113 3.03 -0.04 6.48
CA THR A 113 2.38 0.69 5.39
C THR A 113 0.87 0.43 5.40
N ASN A 114 0.14 1.07 4.49
CA ASN A 114 -1.32 1.04 4.43
C ASN A 114 -1.96 1.45 5.77
N VAL A 115 -1.42 2.53 6.35
CA VAL A 115 -1.76 3.01 7.68
C VAL A 115 -1.81 4.52 7.71
N LEU A 116 -2.82 5.04 8.41
CA LEU A 116 -2.97 6.43 8.80
C LEU A 116 -2.78 6.53 10.31
N ILE A 117 -1.93 7.44 10.77
CA ILE A 117 -1.85 7.82 12.18
C ILE A 117 -2.32 9.25 12.32
N VAL A 118 -3.26 9.49 13.22
CA VAL A 118 -3.76 10.82 13.58
C VAL A 118 -3.44 11.09 15.04
N VAL A 119 -2.86 12.26 15.31
CA VAL A 119 -2.63 12.76 16.66
C VAL A 119 -3.44 14.03 16.86
N VAL A 120 -4.44 13.93 17.73
CA VAL A 120 -5.33 15.02 18.11
C VAL A 120 -4.76 15.74 19.32
N ARG A 121 -4.57 17.05 19.23
CA ARG A 121 -3.97 17.85 20.31
C ARG A 121 -4.95 18.82 20.93
N ILE A 122 -5.00 18.79 22.27
CA ILE A 122 -5.63 19.82 23.10
C ILE A 122 -4.53 20.63 23.81
N PHE A 123 -4.57 21.95 23.65
CA PHE A 123 -3.58 22.85 24.25
C PHE A 123 -3.74 22.92 25.78
N GLY A 124 -2.60 22.84 26.48
CA GLY A 124 -2.56 22.76 27.94
C GLY A 124 -2.30 24.07 28.68
N GLY A 125 -2.29 25.22 28.00
CA GLY A 125 -1.94 26.52 28.58
C GLY A 125 -0.45 26.86 28.56
N THR A 126 0.44 25.87 28.41
CA THR A 126 1.90 26.08 28.33
C THR A 126 2.45 25.71 26.95
N LYS A 127 3.22 26.61 26.34
CA LYS A 127 3.88 26.34 25.05
C LYS A 127 5.01 25.31 25.22
N LEU A 128 5.04 24.33 24.33
CA LEU A 128 6.07 23.26 24.31
C LEU A 128 7.35 23.69 23.60
N GLY A 129 7.27 24.67 22.70
CA GLY A 129 8.34 24.97 21.75
C GLY A 129 8.48 23.90 20.66
N VAL A 130 9.28 24.18 19.64
CA VAL A 130 9.47 23.30 18.46
C VAL A 130 9.93 21.90 18.86
N GLY A 131 11.00 21.81 19.66
CA GLY A 131 11.54 20.51 20.10
C GLY A 131 10.57 19.71 20.96
N GLY A 132 9.79 20.38 21.81
CA GLY A 132 8.77 19.73 22.64
C GLY A 132 7.61 19.18 21.82
N LEU A 133 7.15 19.88 20.78
CA LEU A 133 6.12 19.38 19.86
C LEU A 133 6.61 18.15 19.10
N ILE A 134 7.81 18.23 18.51
CA ILE A 134 8.43 17.11 17.80
C ILE A 134 8.49 15.86 18.68
N ALA A 135 8.94 16.01 19.93
CA ALA A 135 9.00 14.91 20.88
C ALA A 135 7.60 14.36 21.20
N ALA A 136 6.63 15.22 21.52
CA ALA A 136 5.29 14.80 21.90
C ALA A 136 4.55 14.06 20.76
N TYR A 137 4.60 14.57 19.52
CA TYR A 137 3.98 13.90 18.37
C TYR A 137 4.66 12.58 18.05
N ARG A 138 6.00 12.52 18.11
CA ARG A 138 6.74 11.27 17.93
C ARG A 138 6.35 10.23 18.97
N THR A 139 6.39 10.60 20.26
CA THR A 139 6.08 9.69 21.37
C THR A 139 4.63 9.21 21.28
N THR A 140 3.68 10.09 20.97
CA THR A 140 2.28 9.70 20.85
C THR A 140 2.07 8.70 19.70
N ALA A 141 2.66 8.97 18.52
CA ALA A 141 2.58 8.05 17.39
C ALA A 141 3.26 6.69 17.68
N GLN A 142 4.39 6.71 18.37
CA GLN A 142 5.08 5.50 18.83
C GLN A 142 4.17 4.66 19.73
N MET A 143 3.64 5.26 20.82
CA MET A 143 2.76 4.57 21.76
C MET A 143 1.50 4.03 21.07
N THR A 144 0.98 4.74 20.06
CA THR A 144 -0.17 4.30 19.26
C THR A 144 0.15 3.04 18.47
N LEU A 145 1.33 2.97 17.84
CA LEU A 145 1.75 1.77 17.10
C LEU A 145 2.11 0.60 18.03
N GLU A 146 2.63 0.86 19.23
CA GLU A 146 2.98 -0.17 20.21
C GLU A 146 1.76 -0.97 20.70
N VAL A 147 0.56 -0.37 20.70
CA VAL A 147 -0.69 -1.07 21.06
C VAL A 147 -1.38 -1.74 19.87
N CYS A 148 -0.91 -1.51 18.64
CA CYS A 148 -1.48 -2.11 17.45
C CYS A 148 -1.02 -3.56 17.27
N GLU A 149 -1.93 -4.42 16.80
CA GLU A 149 -1.53 -5.73 16.25
C GLU A 149 -0.94 -5.54 14.84
N ILE A 150 0.38 -5.62 14.75
CA ILE A 150 1.10 -5.56 13.46
C ILE A 150 1.11 -6.95 12.83
N ILE A 151 0.59 -7.01 11.60
CA ILE A 151 0.49 -8.24 10.82
C ILE A 151 1.32 -8.15 9.54
N GLU A 152 1.81 -9.31 9.10
CA GLU A 152 2.43 -9.45 7.79
C GLU A 152 1.38 -9.85 6.75
N LYS A 153 1.38 -9.17 5.60
CA LYS A 153 0.57 -9.49 4.43
C LYS A 153 1.46 -9.79 3.22
N THR A 154 0.97 -10.62 2.32
CA THR A 154 1.66 -10.94 1.06
C THR A 154 1.29 -9.97 -0.05
N ILE A 155 2.20 -9.76 -0.99
CA ILE A 155 1.99 -8.94 -2.18
C ILE A 155 1.58 -9.85 -3.33
N ASP A 156 0.49 -9.51 -4.00
CA ASP A 156 0.07 -10.15 -5.25
C ASP A 156 0.55 -9.35 -6.47
N VAL A 157 0.85 -10.07 -7.54
CA VAL A 157 1.18 -9.53 -8.86
C VAL A 157 0.08 -9.92 -9.82
N HIS A 158 -0.45 -8.93 -10.53
CA HIS A 158 -1.47 -9.12 -11.54
C HIS A 158 -0.85 -9.25 -12.92
N PHE A 159 -1.31 -10.25 -13.67
CA PHE A 159 -0.91 -10.51 -15.04
C PHE A 159 -2.11 -10.40 -15.97
N LEU A 160 -1.96 -9.66 -17.06
CA LEU A 160 -2.82 -9.81 -18.23
C LEU A 160 -2.19 -10.83 -19.18
N ILE A 161 -2.94 -11.90 -19.46
CA ILE A 161 -2.59 -12.94 -20.41
C ILE A 161 -3.51 -12.78 -21.62
N SER A 162 -2.92 -12.51 -22.78
CA SER A 162 -3.62 -12.33 -24.06
C SER A 162 -3.24 -13.45 -25.03
N PHE A 163 -4.21 -14.04 -25.71
CA PHE A 163 -3.97 -15.21 -26.57
C PHE A 163 -5.07 -15.43 -27.61
N ASP A 164 -4.71 -16.02 -28.76
CA ASP A 164 -5.70 -16.53 -29.71
C ASP A 164 -6.60 -17.57 -29.05
N TYR A 165 -7.90 -17.56 -29.31
CA TYR A 165 -8.86 -18.48 -28.67
C TYR A 165 -8.48 -19.97 -28.80
N LYS A 166 -7.81 -20.36 -29.89
CA LYS A 166 -7.28 -21.74 -30.09
C LYS A 166 -6.34 -22.20 -28.97
N ASN A 167 -5.71 -21.27 -28.25
CA ASN A 167 -4.79 -21.54 -27.14
C ASN A 167 -5.47 -21.55 -25.75
N MET A 168 -6.80 -21.36 -25.67
CA MET A 168 -7.56 -21.33 -24.41
C MET A 168 -7.26 -22.52 -23.50
N ASN A 169 -7.32 -23.75 -24.03
CA ASN A 169 -7.07 -24.95 -23.24
C ASN A 169 -5.65 -24.99 -22.65
N LYS A 170 -4.66 -24.46 -23.37
CA LYS A 170 -3.28 -24.39 -22.90
C LYS A 170 -3.15 -23.39 -21.75
N VAL A 171 -3.76 -22.21 -21.88
CA VAL A 171 -3.75 -21.16 -20.86
C VAL A 171 -4.43 -21.63 -19.58
N MET A 172 -5.66 -22.16 -19.70
CA MET A 172 -6.44 -22.64 -18.56
C MET A 172 -5.75 -23.80 -17.83
N ARG A 173 -5.02 -24.65 -18.55
CA ARG A 173 -4.20 -25.71 -17.94
C ARG A 173 -3.12 -25.12 -17.04
N VAL A 174 -2.35 -24.14 -17.50
CA VAL A 174 -1.30 -23.50 -16.70
C VAL A 174 -1.89 -22.79 -15.49
N ILE A 175 -2.99 -22.04 -15.69
CA ILE A 175 -3.72 -21.37 -14.59
C ILE A 175 -4.10 -22.38 -13.50
N LYS A 176 -4.65 -23.54 -13.87
CA LYS A 176 -5.04 -24.58 -12.94
C LYS A 176 -3.83 -25.24 -12.25
N GLU A 177 -2.80 -25.61 -13.01
CA GLU A 177 -1.58 -26.24 -12.48
C GLU A 177 -0.83 -25.33 -11.51
N LYS A 178 -0.81 -24.02 -11.78
CA LYS A 178 -0.17 -23.01 -10.93
C LYS A 178 -1.09 -22.39 -9.89
N LYS A 179 -2.36 -22.80 -9.85
CA LYS A 179 -3.37 -22.28 -8.92
C LYS A 179 -3.47 -20.75 -8.96
N LEU A 180 -3.45 -20.17 -10.16
CA LEU A 180 -3.60 -18.73 -10.33
C LEU A 180 -5.07 -18.35 -10.11
N GLU A 181 -5.30 -17.26 -9.40
CA GLU A 181 -6.65 -16.72 -9.21
C GLU A 181 -7.00 -15.84 -10.41
N ILE A 182 -8.13 -16.12 -11.07
CA ILE A 182 -8.64 -15.30 -12.17
C ILE A 182 -9.46 -14.15 -11.57
N THR A 183 -9.10 -12.91 -11.88
CA THR A 183 -9.83 -11.71 -11.44
C THR A 183 -10.70 -11.11 -12.54
N SER A 184 -10.36 -11.33 -13.81
CA SER A 184 -11.21 -10.97 -14.96
C SER A 184 -10.93 -11.93 -16.12
N GLN A 185 -11.96 -12.16 -16.95
CA GLN A 185 -11.85 -12.93 -18.17
C GLN A 185 -12.78 -12.34 -19.22
N GLU A 186 -12.20 -11.96 -20.35
CA GLU A 186 -12.88 -11.30 -21.47
C GLU A 186 -12.56 -12.02 -22.79
N MET A 187 -13.51 -11.93 -23.72
CA MET A 187 -13.35 -12.38 -25.10
C MET A 187 -13.70 -11.22 -26.00
N GLU A 188 -12.82 -10.92 -26.95
CA GLU A 188 -13.03 -9.88 -27.94
C GLU A 188 -12.63 -10.39 -29.33
N MET A 189 -13.07 -9.69 -30.36
CA MET A 189 -12.68 -9.96 -31.73
C MET A 189 -11.56 -8.99 -32.10
N ASP A 190 -10.42 -9.52 -32.53
CA ASP A 190 -9.30 -8.70 -32.97
C ASP A 190 -9.68 -7.97 -34.27
N GLU A 191 -9.59 -6.64 -34.26
CA GLU A 191 -10.09 -5.80 -35.37
C GLU A 191 -9.26 -5.98 -36.65
N ASP A 192 -7.98 -6.33 -36.53
CA ASP A 192 -7.07 -6.48 -37.66
C ASP A 192 -7.14 -7.88 -38.29
N SER A 193 -7.19 -8.93 -37.47
CA SER A 193 -7.20 -10.33 -37.92
C SER A 193 -8.59 -10.94 -38.04
N GLY A 194 -9.61 -10.35 -37.41
CA GLY A 194 -10.97 -10.88 -37.33
C GLY A 194 -11.09 -12.16 -36.49
N LEU A 195 -10.05 -12.50 -35.73
CA LEU A 195 -10.00 -13.72 -34.92
C LEU A 195 -10.43 -13.44 -33.47
N PRO A 196 -11.09 -14.40 -32.79
CA PRO A 196 -11.40 -14.26 -31.38
C PRO A 196 -10.12 -14.36 -30.54
N ILE A 197 -9.92 -13.38 -29.66
CA ILE A 197 -8.82 -13.33 -28.70
C ILE A 197 -9.37 -13.37 -27.26
N GLY A 198 -8.67 -14.10 -26.41
CA GLY A 198 -8.95 -14.18 -24.98
C GLY A 198 -8.02 -13.26 -24.21
N LYS A 199 -8.59 -12.54 -23.24
CA LYS A 199 -7.86 -11.76 -22.24
C LYS A 199 -8.22 -12.28 -20.86
N ILE A 200 -7.25 -12.75 -20.11
CA ILE A 200 -7.45 -13.21 -18.73
C ILE A 200 -6.53 -12.41 -17.82
N ILE A 201 -7.13 -11.76 -16.82
CA ILE A 201 -6.38 -11.17 -15.72
C ILE A 201 -6.29 -12.21 -14.61
N THR A 202 -5.07 -12.54 -14.22
CA THR A 202 -4.80 -13.42 -13.09
C THR A 202 -3.96 -12.71 -12.04
N LYS A 203 -4.01 -13.18 -10.80
CA LYS A 203 -3.06 -12.77 -9.76
C LYS A 203 -2.39 -13.96 -9.10
N THR A 204 -1.18 -13.72 -8.60
CA THR A 204 -0.43 -14.68 -7.79
C THR A 204 0.49 -13.94 -6.83
N ARG A 205 0.84 -14.58 -5.70
CA ARG A 205 1.83 -14.03 -4.77
C ARG A 205 3.13 -13.73 -5.52
N LYS A 206 3.72 -12.58 -5.26
CA LYS A 206 4.91 -12.06 -5.93
C LYS A 206 6.08 -13.05 -5.99
N LYS A 207 6.30 -13.88 -4.96
CA LYS A 207 7.34 -14.95 -5.00
C LYS A 207 7.17 -15.96 -6.14
N ASN A 208 5.94 -16.18 -6.60
CA ASN A 208 5.63 -17.10 -7.68
C ASN A 208 5.63 -16.42 -9.06
N ALA A 209 5.65 -15.08 -9.08
CA ALA A 209 5.43 -14.29 -10.29
C ALA A 209 6.48 -14.59 -11.37
N GLU A 210 7.77 -14.77 -11.02
CA GLU A 210 8.82 -15.09 -12.00
C GLU A 210 8.57 -16.42 -12.69
N SER A 211 8.26 -17.48 -11.93
CA SER A 211 7.94 -18.78 -12.52
C SER A 211 6.70 -18.72 -13.42
N VAL A 212 5.69 -17.93 -13.06
CA VAL A 212 4.47 -17.80 -13.85
C VAL A 212 4.75 -17.04 -15.15
N PHE A 213 5.47 -15.93 -15.06
CA PHE A 213 5.86 -15.13 -16.21
C PHE A 213 6.69 -15.96 -17.20
N ASP A 214 7.71 -16.66 -16.72
CA ASP A 214 8.58 -17.49 -17.58
C ASP A 214 7.79 -18.58 -18.32
N ILE A 215 6.77 -19.17 -17.70
CA ILE A 215 5.96 -20.21 -18.38
C ILE A 215 5.19 -19.63 -19.54
N PHE A 216 4.48 -18.52 -19.33
CA PHE A 216 3.66 -17.91 -20.38
C PHE A 216 4.51 -17.24 -21.46
N ASP A 217 5.62 -16.58 -21.09
CA ASP A 217 6.54 -15.92 -22.04
C ASP A 217 7.22 -16.91 -23.00
N LEU A 218 7.40 -18.16 -22.58
CA LEU A 218 7.93 -19.23 -23.44
C LEU A 218 6.87 -19.88 -24.35
N MET A 219 5.59 -19.61 -24.15
CA MET A 219 4.52 -20.21 -24.94
C MET A 219 4.31 -19.44 -26.26
N PHE A 220 4.26 -20.18 -27.36
CA PHE A 220 3.97 -19.61 -28.68
C PHE A 220 2.54 -19.06 -28.73
N GLU A 221 2.37 -17.85 -29.30
CA GLU A 221 1.08 -17.13 -29.47
C GLU A 221 0.33 -16.80 -28.17
N ILE A 222 1.07 -16.62 -27.07
CA ILE A 222 0.55 -16.09 -25.82
C ILE A 222 1.42 -14.90 -25.43
N ASP A 223 0.79 -13.77 -25.13
CA ASP A 223 1.46 -12.60 -24.55
C ASP A 223 1.07 -12.47 -23.08
N ILE A 224 2.05 -12.14 -22.25
CA ILE A 224 1.86 -11.88 -20.83
C ILE A 224 2.51 -10.55 -20.47
N LYS A 225 1.80 -9.75 -19.65
CA LYS A 225 2.34 -8.53 -19.05
C LYS A 225 1.80 -8.30 -17.64
N ILE A 226 2.59 -7.62 -16.81
CA ILE A 226 2.13 -7.12 -15.51
C ILE A 226 1.21 -5.92 -15.75
N ILE A 227 0.14 -5.81 -14.96
CA ILE A 227 -0.76 -4.66 -14.94
C ILE A 227 -0.86 -4.04 -13.54
#